data_AF-A0A951L666-F1
#
_entry.id   AF-A0A951L666-F1
#
_cell.length_a   1.000
_cell.length_b   1.000
_cell.length_c   1.000
_cell.angle_alpha   90.00
_cell.angle_beta   90.00
_cell.angle_gamma   90.00
#
_symmetry.space_group_name_H-M   'P 1'
#
loop_
_entity.id
_entity.type
_entity.pdbx_description
1 polymer ?
#
loop_
_entity_poly.entity_id
_entity_poly.type
_entity_poly.pdbx_seq_one_letter_code
_entity_poly.pdbx_strand_id
1 'polypeptide(L)'
;MPSDDEAKFKLLVAAANLYASVSQAFEQEPDCARTAGDERERYAAALIKVAQFFSDQGSRRLGDRFFELSSAVAELNEGTIHPLLRPVRSPNRPAEPSQRWRARARVALALEALIRSGLSPSYAATRLVVKAPSIGKLAGPKARTSPLKTTVLGWRKQLSTGRAKNFQAQELLREGLAKIQGLTKKELTAFATSQLKEVRAYSELSTVLNAQ
;
A
#
# COMPACT_ATOMS: atom_id res chain seq x y z
N MET A 1 -29.34 -24.57 10.89
CA MET A 1 -28.35 -23.51 10.64
C MET A 1 -26.98 -24.09 11.02
N PRO A 2 -25.93 -23.89 10.20
CA PRO A 2 -24.59 -24.32 10.57
C PRO A 2 -24.19 -23.71 11.92
N SER A 3 -23.40 -24.43 12.70
CA SER A 3 -22.86 -23.86 13.95
C SER A 3 -21.93 -22.69 13.62
N ASP A 4 -21.76 -21.76 14.56
CA ASP A 4 -20.83 -20.63 14.40
C ASP A 4 -19.39 -21.12 14.08
N ASP A 5 -18.97 -22.23 14.68
CA ASP A 5 -17.67 -22.85 14.41
C ASP A 5 -17.56 -23.40 12.98
N GLU A 6 -18.63 -24.02 12.47
CA GLU A 6 -18.66 -24.51 11.10
C GLU A 6 -18.60 -23.36 10.09
N ALA A 7 -19.32 -22.25 10.35
CA ALA A 7 -19.28 -21.06 9.52
C ALA A 7 -17.90 -20.40 9.51
N LYS A 8 -17.26 -20.27 10.68
CA LYS A 8 -15.89 -19.75 10.82
C LYS A 8 -14.89 -20.62 10.08
N PHE A 9 -14.98 -21.94 10.24
CA PHE A 9 -14.09 -22.88 9.55
C PHE A 9 -14.22 -22.76 8.04
N LYS A 10 -15.46 -22.72 7.51
CA LYS A 10 -15.71 -22.52 6.07
C LYS A 10 -15.12 -21.21 5.55
N LEU A 11 -15.27 -20.10 6.30
CA LEU A 11 -14.69 -18.82 5.92
C LEU A 11 -13.16 -18.84 5.92
N LEU A 12 -12.53 -19.48 6.91
CA LEU A 12 -11.07 -19.63 6.97
C LEU A 12 -10.54 -20.42 5.78
N VAL A 13 -11.19 -21.53 5.43
CA VAL A 13 -10.83 -22.33 4.24
C VAL A 13 -10.98 -21.50 2.98
N ALA A 14 -12.09 -20.77 2.82
CA ALA A 14 -12.31 -19.91 1.65
C ALA A 14 -11.25 -18.80 1.54
N ALA A 15 -10.88 -18.17 2.67
CA ALA A 15 -9.85 -17.15 2.71
C ALA A 15 -8.45 -17.70 2.38
N ALA A 16 -8.11 -18.90 2.88
CA ALA A 16 -6.86 -19.58 2.54
C ALA A 16 -6.78 -19.92 1.04
N ASN A 17 -7.88 -20.40 0.46
CA ASN A 17 -7.98 -20.70 -0.97
C ASN A 17 -7.84 -19.43 -1.82
N LEU A 18 -8.46 -18.31 -1.40
CA LEU A 18 -8.29 -17.03 -2.07
C LEU A 18 -6.82 -16.59 -2.05
N TYR A 19 -6.16 -16.66 -0.88
CA TYR A 19 -4.75 -16.30 -0.75
C TYR A 19 -3.88 -17.11 -1.72
N ALA A 20 -4.02 -18.44 -1.71
CA ALA A 20 -3.25 -19.31 -2.60
C ALA A 20 -3.49 -18.98 -4.08
N SER A 21 -4.76 -18.76 -4.47
CA SER A 21 -5.12 -18.45 -5.86
C SER A 21 -4.58 -17.09 -6.32
N VAL A 22 -4.60 -16.08 -5.44
CA VAL A 22 -4.05 -14.74 -5.74
C VAL A 22 -2.53 -14.81 -5.84
N SER A 23 -1.86 -15.52 -4.92
CA SER A 23 -0.41 -15.74 -5.00
C SER A 23 -0.02 -16.42 -6.30
N GLN A 24 -0.72 -17.49 -6.68
CA GLN A 24 -0.48 -18.20 -7.93
C GLN A 24 -0.64 -17.28 -9.15
N ALA A 25 -1.63 -16.39 -9.16
CA ALA A 25 -1.82 -15.44 -10.26
C ALA A 25 -0.64 -14.46 -10.44
N PHE A 26 0.07 -14.11 -9.36
CA PHE A 26 1.28 -13.30 -9.44
C PHE A 26 2.55 -14.10 -9.77
N GLU A 27 2.54 -15.39 -9.49
CA GLU A 27 3.67 -16.30 -9.72
C GLU A 27 3.56 -17.05 -11.06
N GLN A 28 2.49 -16.82 -11.84
CA GLN A 28 2.36 -17.41 -13.16
C GLN A 28 3.51 -16.94 -14.07
N GLU A 29 4.11 -17.92 -14.75
CA GLU A 29 5.20 -17.72 -15.70
C GLU A 29 6.40 -16.96 -15.08
N PRO A 30 7.10 -17.56 -14.11
CA PRO A 30 8.21 -16.90 -13.41
C PRO A 30 9.35 -16.50 -14.35
N ASP A 31 9.46 -17.16 -15.49
CA ASP A 31 10.48 -16.95 -16.52
C ASP A 31 10.10 -15.87 -17.54
N CYS A 32 8.85 -15.42 -17.60
CA CYS A 32 8.44 -14.33 -18.47
C CYS A 32 9.05 -13.01 -18.00
N ALA A 33 9.44 -12.17 -18.96
CA ALA A 33 9.94 -10.83 -18.68
C ALA A 33 8.91 -10.05 -17.84
N ARG A 34 9.38 -9.18 -16.95
CA ARG A 34 8.48 -8.32 -16.15
C ARG A 34 8.14 -7.06 -16.92
N THR A 35 7.53 -7.21 -18.10
CA THR A 35 7.06 -6.04 -18.85
C THR A 35 5.82 -5.46 -18.18
N ALA A 36 5.48 -4.21 -18.52
CA ALA A 36 4.26 -3.61 -18.02
C ALA A 36 3.00 -4.38 -18.45
N GLY A 37 3.05 -5.05 -19.62
CA GLY A 37 1.96 -5.88 -20.13
C GLY A 37 1.72 -7.10 -19.25
N ASP A 38 2.77 -7.89 -19.04
CA ASP A 38 2.73 -9.11 -18.25
C ASP A 38 2.29 -8.83 -16.79
N GLU A 39 2.79 -7.73 -16.20
CA GLU A 39 2.39 -7.33 -14.86
C GLU A 39 0.89 -6.98 -14.78
N ARG A 40 0.35 -6.27 -15.78
CA ARG A 40 -1.09 -5.95 -15.83
C ARG A 40 -1.95 -7.20 -15.97
N GLU A 41 -1.51 -8.19 -16.75
CA GLU A 41 -2.20 -9.47 -16.88
C GLU A 41 -2.21 -10.25 -15.56
N ARG A 42 -1.08 -10.28 -14.84
CA ARG A 42 -1.02 -10.86 -13.49
C ARG A 42 -1.98 -10.14 -12.52
N TYR A 43 -2.04 -8.80 -12.57
CA TYR A 43 -3.01 -8.04 -11.77
C TYR A 43 -4.46 -8.36 -12.15
N ALA A 44 -4.78 -8.43 -13.44
CA ALA A 44 -6.11 -8.79 -13.92
C ALA A 44 -6.49 -10.20 -13.45
N ALA A 45 -5.62 -11.19 -13.64
CA ALA A 45 -5.81 -12.56 -13.17
C ALA A 45 -6.06 -12.62 -11.65
N ALA A 46 -5.27 -11.89 -10.85
CA ALA A 46 -5.47 -11.82 -9.41
C ALA A 46 -6.83 -11.19 -9.02
N LEU A 47 -7.25 -10.12 -9.71
CA LEU A 47 -8.54 -9.48 -9.49
C LEU A 47 -9.72 -10.39 -9.83
N ILE A 48 -9.61 -11.24 -10.85
CA ILE A 48 -10.59 -12.28 -11.17
C ILE A 48 -10.75 -13.25 -9.99
N LYS A 49 -9.65 -13.69 -9.36
CA LYS A 49 -9.73 -14.59 -8.19
C LYS A 49 -10.44 -13.94 -7.01
N VAL A 50 -10.19 -12.65 -6.77
CA VAL A 50 -10.91 -11.87 -5.76
C VAL A 50 -12.40 -11.74 -6.11
N ALA A 51 -12.73 -11.50 -7.38
CA ALA A 51 -14.10 -11.38 -7.85
C ALA A 51 -14.90 -12.68 -7.66
N GLN A 52 -14.28 -13.82 -7.99
CA GLN A 52 -14.84 -15.16 -7.79
C GLN A 52 -15.11 -15.42 -6.31
N PHE A 53 -14.13 -15.15 -5.44
CA PHE A 53 -14.32 -15.30 -4.00
C PHE A 53 -15.54 -14.54 -3.47
N PHE A 54 -15.69 -13.26 -3.80
CA PHE A 54 -16.86 -12.49 -3.34
C PHE A 54 -18.18 -13.02 -3.91
N SER A 55 -18.18 -13.49 -5.16
CA SER A 55 -19.36 -14.08 -5.79
C SER A 55 -19.77 -15.38 -5.10
N ASP A 56 -18.82 -16.25 -4.78
CA ASP A 56 -19.03 -17.52 -4.08
C ASP A 56 -19.50 -17.32 -2.65
N GLN A 57 -19.11 -16.21 -2.00
CA GLN A 57 -19.63 -15.79 -0.70
C GLN A 57 -21.00 -15.07 -0.78
N GLY A 58 -21.69 -15.13 -1.93
CA GLY A 58 -23.01 -14.53 -2.14
C GLY A 58 -23.01 -13.01 -2.37
N SER A 59 -21.84 -12.38 -2.42
CA SER A 59 -21.67 -10.94 -2.63
C SER A 59 -21.41 -10.62 -4.10
N ARG A 60 -22.31 -11.06 -5.00
CA ARG A 60 -22.16 -10.91 -6.46
C ARG A 60 -21.87 -9.48 -6.89
N ARG A 61 -22.55 -8.49 -6.30
CA ARG A 61 -22.31 -7.06 -6.60
C ARG A 61 -20.87 -6.61 -6.32
N LEU A 62 -20.21 -7.18 -5.30
CA LEU A 62 -18.80 -6.90 -5.04
C LEU A 62 -17.92 -7.63 -6.04
N GLY A 63 -18.25 -8.88 -6.37
CA GLY A 63 -17.58 -9.65 -7.42
C GLY A 63 -17.57 -8.90 -8.75
N ASP A 64 -18.72 -8.40 -9.20
CA ASP A 64 -18.88 -7.64 -10.45
C ASP A 64 -17.93 -6.43 -10.51
N ARG A 65 -17.69 -5.73 -9.39
CA ARG A 65 -16.76 -4.58 -9.34
C ARG A 65 -15.30 -4.98 -9.53
N PHE A 66 -14.89 -6.13 -8.99
CA PHE A 66 -13.54 -6.63 -9.19
C PHE A 66 -13.34 -7.19 -10.60
N PHE A 67 -14.37 -7.80 -11.20
CA PHE A 67 -14.36 -8.16 -12.61
C PHE A 67 -14.22 -6.94 -13.52
N GLU A 68 -15.03 -5.89 -13.29
CA GLU A 68 -14.95 -4.62 -14.03
C GLU A 68 -13.54 -4.02 -13.96
N LEU A 69 -12.93 -3.99 -12.76
CA LEU A 69 -11.57 -3.51 -12.59
C LEU A 69 -10.53 -4.40 -13.30
N SER A 70 -10.71 -5.73 -13.27
CA SER A 70 -9.84 -6.67 -13.99
C SER A 70 -9.84 -6.38 -15.50
N SER A 71 -11.02 -6.30 -16.10
CA SER A 71 -11.17 -5.97 -17.53
C SER A 71 -10.52 -4.63 -17.86
N ALA A 72 -10.78 -3.61 -17.04
CA ALA A 72 -10.19 -2.29 -17.22
C ALA A 72 -8.64 -2.31 -17.21
N VAL A 73 -8.03 -3.14 -16.36
CA VAL A 73 -6.57 -3.28 -16.29
C VAL A 73 -6.02 -4.03 -17.51
N ALA A 74 -6.69 -5.09 -17.96
CA ALA A 74 -6.28 -5.88 -19.13
C ALA A 74 -6.37 -5.07 -20.44
N GLU A 75 -7.43 -4.27 -20.62
CA GLU A 75 -7.65 -3.39 -21.79
C GLU A 75 -6.48 -2.42 -22.03
N LEU A 76 -5.72 -2.05 -20.98
CA LEU A 76 -4.54 -1.18 -21.13
C LEU A 76 -3.43 -1.82 -21.97
N ASN A 77 -3.38 -3.14 -22.10
CA ASN A 77 -2.42 -3.84 -22.97
C ASN A 77 -2.80 -3.74 -24.44
N GLU A 78 -4.08 -3.58 -24.73
CA GLU A 78 -4.62 -3.39 -26.08
C GLU A 78 -4.65 -1.92 -26.49
N GLY A 79 -4.16 -1.02 -25.63
CA GLY A 79 -4.19 0.42 -25.87
C GLY A 79 -5.54 1.09 -25.59
N THR A 80 -6.49 0.35 -25.00
CA THR A 80 -7.83 0.86 -24.64
C THR A 80 -7.83 1.36 -23.20
N ILE A 81 -8.38 2.57 -22.97
CA ILE A 81 -8.50 3.16 -21.63
C ILE A 81 -9.96 3.11 -21.18
N HIS A 82 -10.29 2.11 -20.35
CA HIS A 82 -11.58 2.00 -19.70
C HIS A 82 -11.95 3.30 -18.94
N PRO A 83 -13.23 3.76 -18.93
CA PRO A 83 -13.64 4.97 -18.22
C PRO A 83 -13.22 5.02 -16.75
N LEU A 84 -13.21 3.87 -16.07
CA LEU A 84 -12.77 3.74 -14.66
C LEU A 84 -11.31 4.18 -14.42
N LEU A 85 -10.44 3.96 -15.40
CA LEU A 85 -9.01 4.27 -15.31
C LEU A 85 -8.65 5.60 -15.97
N ARG A 86 -9.62 6.29 -16.56
CA ARG A 86 -9.41 7.58 -17.21
C ARG A 86 -8.91 8.60 -16.18
N PRO A 87 -7.72 9.21 -16.39
CA PRO A 87 -7.22 10.20 -15.45
C PRO A 87 -8.14 11.41 -15.35
N VAL A 88 -8.47 11.81 -14.13
CA VAL A 88 -9.09 13.12 -13.89
C VAL A 88 -8.01 14.18 -14.05
N ARG A 89 -8.14 15.05 -15.06
CA ARG A 89 -7.19 16.13 -15.31
C ARG A 89 -7.19 17.10 -14.13
N SER A 90 -6.07 17.21 -13.44
CA SER A 90 -5.83 18.32 -12.52
C SER A 90 -5.37 19.53 -13.33
N PRO A 91 -5.97 20.72 -13.16
CA PRO A 91 -5.54 21.94 -13.86
C PRO A 91 -4.13 22.39 -13.45
N ASN A 92 -3.64 21.87 -12.32
CA ASN A 92 -2.32 22.19 -11.76
C ASN A 92 -1.35 21.01 -11.91
N ARG A 93 -0.07 21.30 -11.61
CA ARG A 93 1.08 20.38 -11.52
C ARG A 93 0.69 18.89 -11.32
N PRO A 94 1.31 17.96 -12.09
CA PRO A 94 1.11 16.53 -11.90
C PRO A 94 1.21 16.12 -10.44
N ALA A 95 0.24 15.34 -9.98
CA ALA A 95 0.26 14.77 -8.64
C ALA A 95 1.50 13.89 -8.46
N GLU A 96 2.06 13.87 -7.25
CA GLU A 96 3.12 12.90 -6.96
C GLU A 96 2.57 11.47 -7.03
N PRO A 97 3.37 10.49 -7.50
CA PRO A 97 2.95 9.10 -7.58
C PRO A 97 2.44 8.57 -6.24
N SER A 98 1.35 7.81 -6.27
CA SER A 98 0.72 7.25 -5.06
C SER A 98 1.69 6.36 -4.26
N GLN A 99 2.62 5.66 -4.92
CA GLN A 99 3.63 4.85 -4.25
C GLN A 99 4.49 5.68 -3.29
N ARG A 100 4.90 6.90 -3.69
CA ARG A 100 5.67 7.80 -2.82
C ARG A 100 4.86 8.22 -1.60
N TRP A 101 3.57 8.53 -1.77
CA TRP A 101 2.69 8.87 -0.66
C TRP A 101 2.44 7.68 0.28
N ARG A 102 2.26 6.46 -0.25
CA ARG A 102 2.19 5.24 0.58
C ARG A 102 3.46 5.02 1.39
N ALA A 103 4.63 5.22 0.80
CA ALA A 103 5.90 5.16 1.53
C ALA A 103 5.97 6.21 2.66
N ARG A 104 5.56 7.46 2.40
CA ARG A 104 5.48 8.50 3.46
C ARG A 104 4.49 8.13 4.57
N ALA A 105 3.36 7.51 4.25
CA ALA A 105 2.41 7.02 5.25
C ALA A 105 3.00 5.89 6.12
N ARG A 106 3.77 4.97 5.54
CA ARG A 106 4.53 3.98 6.33
C ARG A 106 5.56 4.62 7.25
N VAL A 107 6.27 5.66 6.80
CA VAL A 107 7.17 6.43 7.68
C VAL A 107 6.38 7.10 8.83
N ALA A 108 5.22 7.69 8.54
CA ALA A 108 4.36 8.28 9.56
C ALA A 108 3.85 7.24 10.57
N LEU A 109 3.49 6.04 10.12
CA LEU A 109 3.11 4.92 10.98
C LEU A 109 4.27 4.44 11.87
N ALA A 110 5.48 4.33 11.30
CA ALA A 110 6.66 3.99 12.08
C ALA A 110 6.94 5.04 13.17
N LEU A 111 6.78 6.32 12.83
CA LEU A 111 6.92 7.43 13.77
C LEU A 111 5.88 7.34 14.89
N GLU A 112 4.62 7.13 14.54
CA GLU A 112 3.55 7.01 15.52
C GLU A 112 3.77 5.84 16.48
N ALA A 113 4.16 4.68 15.96
CA ALA A 113 4.44 3.52 16.80
C ALA A 113 5.59 3.79 17.79
N LEU A 114 6.66 4.48 17.34
CA LEU A 114 7.75 4.90 18.23
C LEU A 114 7.29 5.94 19.28
N ILE A 115 6.42 6.88 18.92
CA ILE A 115 5.86 7.84 19.89
C ILE A 115 5.05 7.11 20.95
N ARG A 116 4.16 6.20 20.54
CA ARG A 116 3.36 5.37 21.46
C ARG A 116 4.20 4.43 22.32
N SER A 117 5.42 4.09 21.88
CA SER A 117 6.38 3.35 22.69
C SER A 117 7.03 4.17 23.82
N GLY A 118 6.70 5.46 23.92
CA GLY A 118 7.15 6.39 24.96
C GLY A 118 8.26 7.36 24.53
N LEU A 119 8.60 7.41 23.23
CA LEU A 119 9.61 8.36 22.74
C LEU A 119 8.97 9.73 22.44
N SER A 120 9.72 10.81 22.67
CA SER A 120 9.27 12.14 22.22
C SER A 120 9.23 12.19 20.68
N PRO A 121 8.30 12.96 20.08
CA PRO A 121 8.18 13.04 18.62
C PRO A 121 9.47 13.43 17.89
N SER A 122 10.23 14.38 18.46
CA SER A 122 11.49 14.85 17.89
C SER A 122 12.58 13.76 17.92
N TYR A 123 12.69 13.04 19.04
CA TYR A 123 13.66 11.96 19.20
C TYR A 123 13.29 10.76 18.32
N ALA A 124 12.01 10.39 18.26
CA ALA A 124 11.51 9.33 17.38
C ALA A 124 11.79 9.63 15.89
N ALA A 125 11.51 10.85 15.43
CA ALA A 125 11.81 11.28 14.06
C ALA A 125 13.31 11.23 13.75
N THR A 126 14.14 11.69 14.68
CA THR A 126 15.61 11.63 14.56
C THR A 126 16.09 10.19 14.43
N ARG A 127 15.59 9.30 15.30
CA ARG A 127 15.90 7.87 15.28
C ARG A 127 15.51 7.20 13.96
N LEU A 128 14.34 7.54 13.38
CA LEU A 128 13.93 7.02 12.08
C LEU A 128 14.88 7.43 10.95
N VAL A 129 15.24 8.71 10.89
CA VAL A 129 16.13 9.25 9.85
C VAL A 129 17.52 8.60 9.92
N VAL A 130 18.06 8.43 11.13
CA VAL A 130 19.35 7.74 11.33
C VAL A 130 19.27 6.27 10.92
N LYS A 131 18.21 5.57 11.33
CA LYS A 131 18.06 4.13 11.07
C LYS A 131 17.74 3.81 9.60
N ALA A 132 17.09 4.71 8.88
CA ALA A 132 16.70 4.52 7.49
C ALA A 132 16.98 5.79 6.64
N PRO A 133 18.25 6.00 6.23
CA PRO A 133 18.63 7.15 5.39
C PRO A 133 17.88 7.22 4.05
N SER A 134 17.38 6.09 3.55
CA SER A 134 16.55 6.01 2.33
C SER A 134 15.27 6.86 2.40
N ILE A 135 14.80 7.22 3.59
CA ILE A 135 13.70 8.17 3.79
C ILE A 135 13.96 9.50 3.07
N GLY A 136 15.23 9.91 2.94
CA GLY A 136 15.61 11.13 2.21
C GLY A 136 15.16 11.12 0.74
N LYS A 137 15.08 9.93 0.11
CA LYS A 137 14.60 9.77 -1.28
C LYS A 137 13.09 10.06 -1.43
N LEU A 138 12.33 10.03 -0.34
CA LEU A 138 10.89 10.36 -0.34
C LEU A 138 10.63 11.87 -0.25
N ALA A 139 11.64 12.65 0.11
CA ALA A 139 11.56 14.11 0.21
C ALA A 139 11.46 14.72 -1.20
N GLY A 140 10.47 15.60 -1.38
CA GLY A 140 10.36 16.39 -2.61
C GLY A 140 11.51 17.39 -2.72
N PRO A 141 11.76 17.98 -3.92
CA PRO A 141 12.88 18.90 -4.14
C PRO A 141 12.94 20.06 -3.13
N LYS A 142 11.78 20.61 -2.77
CA LYS A 142 11.67 21.72 -1.79
C LYS A 142 12.03 21.33 -0.36
N ALA A 143 11.99 20.06 -0.02
CA ALA A 143 12.29 19.58 1.33
C ALA A 143 13.79 19.35 1.58
N ARG A 144 14.65 19.54 0.56
CA ARG A 144 16.11 19.39 0.68
C ARG A 144 16.77 20.48 1.52
N THR A 145 16.13 21.65 1.66
CA THR A 145 16.63 22.78 2.46
C THR A 145 16.24 22.68 3.93
N SER A 146 15.35 21.74 4.29
CA SER A 146 14.88 21.55 5.67
C SER A 146 15.49 20.27 6.26
N PRO A 147 15.77 20.24 7.58
CA PRO A 147 16.19 19.01 8.24
C PRO A 147 15.17 17.88 8.01
N LEU A 148 15.64 16.70 7.60
CA LEU A 148 14.76 15.59 7.22
C LEU A 148 13.79 15.17 8.34
N LYS A 149 14.20 15.30 9.61
CA LYS A 149 13.31 15.06 10.76
C LYS A 149 12.07 15.96 10.75
N THR A 150 12.22 17.23 10.35
CA THR A 150 11.11 18.19 10.24
C THR A 150 10.18 17.79 9.10
N THR A 151 10.73 17.32 7.99
CA THR A 151 9.97 16.79 6.85
C THR A 151 9.13 15.58 7.25
N VAL A 152 9.71 14.63 8.00
CA VAL A 152 8.99 13.43 8.51
C VAL A 152 7.84 13.82 9.44
N LEU A 153 8.05 14.74 10.37
CA LEU A 153 7.00 15.28 11.24
C LEU A 153 5.90 15.97 10.42
N GLY A 154 6.30 16.71 9.37
CA GLY A 154 5.40 17.34 8.42
C GLY A 154 4.48 16.35 7.71
N TRP A 155 5.01 15.21 7.23
CA TRP A 155 4.20 14.17 6.59
C TRP A 155 3.17 13.57 7.55
N ARG A 156 3.57 13.25 8.80
CA ARG A 156 2.63 12.77 9.83
C ARG A 156 1.48 13.75 10.00
N LYS A 157 1.79 15.05 10.17
CA LYS A 157 0.77 16.10 10.32
C LYS A 157 -0.12 16.22 9.08
N GLN A 158 0.45 16.21 7.88
CA GLN A 158 -0.32 16.35 6.63
C GLN A 158 -1.28 15.19 6.42
N LEU A 159 -0.85 13.97 6.69
CA LEU A 159 -1.69 12.78 6.55
C LEU A 159 -2.75 12.72 7.66
N SER A 160 -2.39 12.98 8.92
CA SER A 160 -3.33 12.93 10.05
C SER A 160 -4.41 14.01 9.99
N THR A 161 -4.16 15.13 9.32
CA THR A 161 -5.13 16.22 9.13
C THR A 161 -5.88 16.13 7.82
N GLY A 162 -5.71 15.06 7.04
CA GLY A 162 -6.36 14.89 5.74
C GLY A 162 -5.88 15.87 4.64
N ARG A 163 -4.83 16.67 4.90
CA ARG A 163 -4.31 17.65 3.94
C ARG A 163 -3.60 17.02 2.75
N ALA A 164 -3.12 15.78 2.88
CA ALA A 164 -2.58 15.02 1.77
C ALA A 164 -3.73 14.49 0.89
N LYS A 165 -3.84 14.96 -0.36
CA LYS A 165 -4.90 14.54 -1.30
C LYS A 165 -4.79 13.08 -1.80
N ASN A 166 -3.87 12.29 -1.25
CA ASN A 166 -3.65 10.91 -1.68
C ASN A 166 -4.45 9.95 -0.80
N PHE A 167 -5.59 9.48 -1.32
CA PHE A 167 -6.50 8.58 -0.63
C PHE A 167 -5.81 7.29 -0.12
N GLN A 168 -5.01 6.62 -0.97
CA GLN A 168 -4.34 5.37 -0.59
C GLN A 168 -3.43 5.53 0.64
N ALA A 169 -2.71 6.65 0.74
CA ALA A 169 -1.85 6.93 1.87
C ALA A 169 -2.63 7.26 3.15
N GLN A 170 -3.80 7.90 3.03
CA GLN A 170 -4.69 8.15 4.15
C GLN A 170 -5.29 6.84 4.69
N GLU A 171 -5.81 5.99 3.81
CA GLU A 171 -6.35 4.67 4.19
C GLU A 171 -5.27 3.79 4.82
N LEU A 172 -4.07 3.73 4.23
CA LEU A 172 -2.95 2.99 4.81
C LEU A 172 -2.59 3.49 6.20
N LEU A 173 -2.58 4.82 6.42
CA LEU A 173 -2.35 5.39 7.75
C LEU A 173 -3.47 4.99 8.71
N ARG A 174 -4.75 5.10 8.32
CA ARG A 174 -5.90 4.77 9.16
C ARG A 174 -5.86 3.32 9.64
N GLU A 175 -5.71 2.38 8.71
CA GLU A 175 -5.63 0.95 9.04
C GLU A 175 -4.41 0.63 9.92
N GLY A 176 -3.26 1.25 9.62
CA GLY A 176 -2.07 1.06 10.44
C GLY A 176 -2.22 1.63 11.85
N LEU A 177 -2.91 2.76 12.02
CA LEU A 177 -3.19 3.37 13.33
C LEU A 177 -4.12 2.49 14.18
N ALA A 178 -5.13 1.89 13.55
CA ALA A 178 -6.00 0.91 14.21
C ALA A 178 -5.19 -0.32 14.64
N LYS A 179 -4.30 -0.83 13.78
CA LYS A 179 -3.48 -2.01 14.09
C LYS A 179 -2.50 -1.81 15.25
N ILE A 180 -2.00 -0.60 15.46
CA ILE A 180 -1.09 -0.32 16.57
C ILE A 180 -1.82 0.03 17.88
N GLN A 181 -3.15 0.05 17.86
CA GLN A 181 -3.95 0.21 19.08
C GLN A 181 -3.84 -1.07 19.92
N GLY A 182 -3.43 -0.93 21.18
CA GLY A 182 -3.27 -2.06 22.10
C GLY A 182 -1.95 -2.83 22.01
N LEU A 183 -1.05 -2.48 21.07
CA LEU A 183 0.27 -3.11 21.01
C LEU A 183 1.15 -2.69 22.19
N THR A 184 1.92 -3.64 22.71
CA THR A 184 2.96 -3.39 23.72
C THR A 184 4.12 -2.56 23.14
N LYS A 185 4.95 -1.98 24.03
CA LYS A 185 6.15 -1.22 23.63
C LYS A 185 7.09 -2.00 22.69
N LYS A 186 7.26 -3.31 22.95
CA LYS A 186 8.10 -4.19 22.14
C LYS A 186 7.50 -4.38 20.74
N GLU A 187 6.19 -4.65 20.67
CA GLU A 187 5.47 -4.83 19.40
C GLU A 187 5.41 -3.55 18.58
N LEU A 188 5.23 -2.39 19.22
CA LEU A 188 5.29 -1.08 18.56
C LEU A 188 6.66 -0.85 17.89
N THR A 189 7.75 -1.21 18.57
CA THR A 189 9.11 -1.08 18.02
C THR A 189 9.34 -2.04 16.85
N ALA A 190 8.81 -3.26 16.94
CA ALA A 190 8.85 -4.24 15.85
C ALA A 190 8.04 -3.78 14.64
N PHE A 191 6.82 -3.27 14.87
CA PHE A 191 5.95 -2.69 13.85
C PHE A 191 6.61 -1.50 13.15
N ALA A 192 7.22 -0.57 13.91
CA ALA A 192 7.96 0.54 13.31
C ALA A 192 9.09 0.05 12.39
N THR A 193 9.79 -1.01 12.79
CA THR A 193 10.86 -1.61 11.99
C THR A 193 10.32 -2.29 10.72
N SER A 194 9.17 -2.97 10.77
CA SER A 194 8.58 -3.58 9.58
C SER A 194 8.13 -2.52 8.57
N GLN A 195 7.54 -1.41 9.02
CA GLN A 195 7.19 -0.29 8.12
C GLN A 195 8.42 0.29 7.41
N LEU A 196 9.58 0.35 8.06
CA LEU A 196 10.81 0.83 7.42
C LEU A 196 11.38 -0.15 6.40
N LYS A 197 11.22 -1.46 6.59
CA LYS A 197 11.62 -2.47 5.59
C LYS A 197 10.85 -2.25 4.28
N GLU A 198 9.55 -2.01 4.38
CA GLU A 198 8.69 -1.71 3.23
C GLU A 198 9.09 -0.41 2.50
N VAL A 199 9.47 0.63 3.25
CA VAL A 199 9.98 1.89 2.67
C VAL A 199 11.29 1.68 1.92
N ARG A 200 12.16 0.79 2.42
CA ARG A 200 13.40 0.42 1.74
C ARG A 200 13.11 -0.33 0.44
N ALA A 201 12.24 -1.33 0.46
CA ALA A 201 11.83 -2.07 -0.74
C ALA A 201 11.29 -1.14 -1.84
N TYR A 202 10.45 -0.16 -1.46
CA TYR A 202 9.99 0.88 -2.41
C TYR A 202 11.16 1.69 -3.00
N SER A 203 12.14 2.07 -2.17
CA SER A 203 13.28 2.87 -2.63
C SER A 203 14.15 2.10 -3.64
N GLU A 204 14.29 0.79 -3.45
CA GLU A 204 15.01 -0.10 -4.35
C GLU A 204 14.24 -0.26 -5.68
N LEU A 205 12.94 -0.60 -5.63
CA LEU A 205 12.09 -0.72 -6.82
C LEU A 205 12.03 0.58 -7.65
N SER A 206 11.89 1.74 -6.99
CA SER A 206 11.87 3.02 -7.70
C SER A 206 13.21 3.37 -8.35
N THR A 207 14.33 2.83 -7.85
CA THR A 207 15.64 3.06 -8.47
C THR A 207 15.76 2.24 -9.75
N VAL A 208 15.29 0.99 -9.74
CA VAL A 208 15.30 0.10 -10.92
C VAL A 208 14.41 0.66 -12.03
N LEU A 209 13.18 1.08 -11.71
CA LEU A 209 12.23 1.57 -12.70
C LEU A 209 12.64 2.90 -13.36
N ASN A 210 13.46 3.73 -12.71
CA ASN A 210 13.93 4.99 -13.29
C ASN A 210 15.22 4.82 -14.10
N ALA A 211 15.81 3.61 -14.14
CA ALA A 211 17.03 3.31 -14.90
C ALA A 211 16.73 2.68 -16.28
N GLN A 212 15.46 2.36 -16.55
CA GLN A 212 14.94 1.88 -17.84
C GLN A 212 14.33 3.05 -18.61
#